data_AF-R5MR87-F1
#
_entry.id   AF-R5MR87-F1
#
_cell.length_a   1.000
_cell.length_b   1.000
_cell.length_c   1.000
_cell.angle_alpha   90.00
_cell.angle_beta   90.00
_cell.angle_gamma   90.00
#
_symmetry.space_group_name_H-M   'P 1'
#
loop_
_entity.id
_entity.type
_entity.pdbx_description
1 polymer ?
#
loop_
_entity_poly.entity_id
_entity_poly.type
_entity_poly.pdbx_seq_one_letter_code
_entity_poly.pdbx_strand_id
1 'polypeptide(L)'
;MNFTGVYDYEPFSRNRKFTWIDCTHLQGVECYCDKEGALALKKAIENYPAEGIHFIDSGNYHYLTKFWTDKIQQPFSLIVFDHHPDMQPPLFEEMISCGSWVEDIIKTNSYLKKVVIIGASEQLINSVAPKYQIRVEFYSEQSLQQESTWKRFSAEVINTPVYISVDKDVLNPQAAITNWDQGSFTLNELEHLLSIILKHEQTIGIDICGECPATLNIFEEEKEAQLDSTANKELLKLFLSFQSHTFQ
;
A
#
# COMPACT_ATOMS: atom_id res chain seq x y z
N MET A 1 -0.45 12.04 1.05
CA MET A 1 -1.07 12.70 -0.11
C MET A 1 -2.53 12.85 0.25
N ASN A 2 -3.01 14.08 0.36
CA ASN A 2 -4.35 14.36 0.88
C ASN A 2 -5.33 14.56 -0.27
N PHE A 3 -6.35 13.72 -0.37
CA PHE A 3 -7.37 13.79 -1.41
C PHE A 3 -8.73 14.19 -0.85
N THR A 4 -9.04 13.75 0.36
CA THR A 4 -10.37 13.89 0.96
C THR A 4 -10.41 14.90 2.11
N GLY A 5 -9.26 15.19 2.73
CA GLY A 5 -9.18 15.97 3.97
C GLY A 5 -9.13 15.10 5.24
N VAL A 6 -9.19 13.76 5.12
CA VAL A 6 -9.26 12.84 6.27
C VAL A 6 -8.18 13.10 7.33
N TYR A 7 -6.97 13.46 6.90
CA TYR A 7 -5.86 13.67 7.81
C TYR A 7 -5.99 14.88 8.76
N ASP A 8 -6.94 15.79 8.54
CA ASP A 8 -7.23 16.88 9.48
C ASP A 8 -7.74 16.34 10.83
N TYR A 9 -8.41 15.18 10.78
CA TYR A 9 -8.96 14.46 11.93
C TYR A 9 -7.97 13.47 12.56
N GLU A 10 -6.82 13.26 11.93
CA GLU A 10 -5.82 12.27 12.36
C GLU A 10 -4.62 12.91 13.07
N PRO A 11 -4.49 12.83 14.41
CA PRO A 11 -3.42 13.52 15.13
C PRO A 11 -1.99 13.11 14.75
N PHE A 12 -1.76 11.90 14.20
CA PHE A 12 -0.41 11.49 13.78
C PHE A 12 0.17 12.39 12.68
N SER A 13 -0.72 12.97 11.85
CA SER A 13 -0.39 13.79 10.69
C SER A 13 0.13 15.18 11.10
N ARG A 14 -0.11 15.61 12.35
CA ARG A 14 0.31 16.89 12.94
C ARG A 14 1.81 16.90 13.29
N ASN A 15 2.63 16.42 12.36
CA ASN A 15 4.07 16.29 12.47
C ASN A 15 4.76 17.22 11.47
N ARG A 16 5.58 18.16 11.96
CA ARG A 16 6.29 19.13 11.12
C ARG A 16 7.33 18.52 10.17
N LYS A 17 7.65 17.23 10.32
CA LYS A 17 8.54 16.50 9.42
C LYS A 17 7.84 15.98 8.15
N PHE A 18 6.51 16.03 8.10
CA PHE A 18 5.76 15.59 6.93
C PHE A 18 5.82 16.64 5.83
N THR A 19 5.93 16.18 4.58
CA THR A 19 5.71 17.01 3.41
C THR A 19 4.31 16.74 2.88
N TRP A 20 3.48 17.77 2.84
CA TRP A 20 2.10 17.67 2.37
C TRP A 20 2.04 17.83 0.86
N ILE A 21 1.39 16.88 0.20
CA ILE A 21 0.95 17.00 -1.19
C ILE A 21 -0.57 17.06 -1.16
N ASP A 22 -1.10 18.26 -1.34
CA ASP A 22 -2.54 18.51 -1.43
C ASP A 22 -3.03 18.15 -2.82
N CYS A 23 -3.94 17.18 -2.87
CA CYS A 23 -4.57 16.64 -4.07
C CYS A 23 -6.10 16.86 -4.07
N THR A 24 -6.65 17.58 -3.07
CA THR A 24 -8.10 17.80 -2.90
C THR A 24 -8.76 18.53 -4.08
N HIS A 25 -7.97 19.22 -4.89
CA HIS A 25 -8.41 19.95 -6.06
C HIS A 25 -8.37 19.13 -7.36
N LEU A 26 -7.82 17.91 -7.32
CA LEU A 26 -7.70 17.04 -8.50
C LEU A 26 -9.02 16.32 -8.78
N GLN A 27 -9.32 16.13 -10.06
CA GLN A 27 -10.50 15.44 -10.55
C GLN A 27 -10.07 14.25 -11.41
N GLY A 28 -10.97 13.26 -11.58
CA GLY A 28 -10.67 12.07 -12.37
C GLY A 28 -9.59 11.19 -11.75
N VAL A 29 -9.52 11.14 -10.41
CA VAL A 29 -8.50 10.44 -9.63
C VAL A 29 -9.06 9.46 -8.60
N GLU A 30 -10.37 9.46 -8.35
CA GLU A 30 -10.98 8.61 -7.33
C GLU A 30 -11.43 7.28 -7.93
N CYS A 31 -10.93 6.15 -7.40
CA CYS A 31 -11.11 4.77 -7.87
C CYS A 31 -10.53 4.49 -9.26
N TYR A 32 -10.78 5.36 -10.22
CA TYR A 32 -10.26 5.35 -11.58
C TYR A 32 -9.52 6.66 -11.83
N CYS A 33 -8.32 6.53 -12.40
CA CYS A 33 -7.46 7.63 -12.78
C CYS A 33 -7.49 7.80 -14.30
N ASP A 34 -8.10 8.88 -14.77
CA ASP A 34 -8.08 9.26 -16.18
C ASP A 34 -6.71 9.82 -16.59
N LYS A 35 -6.53 10.11 -17.88
CA LYS A 35 -5.23 10.53 -18.42
C LYS A 35 -4.80 11.89 -17.85
N GLU A 36 -5.72 12.83 -17.75
CA GLU A 36 -5.50 14.17 -17.21
C GLU A 36 -5.13 14.10 -15.71
N GLY A 37 -5.87 13.32 -14.92
CA GLY A 37 -5.60 13.04 -13.51
C GLY A 37 -4.25 12.37 -13.31
N ALA A 38 -3.90 11.37 -14.13
CA ALA A 38 -2.61 10.70 -14.06
C ALA A 38 -1.45 11.66 -14.37
N LEU A 39 -1.61 12.57 -15.34
CA LEU A 39 -0.61 13.61 -15.63
C LEU A 39 -0.46 14.59 -14.47
N ALA A 40 -1.57 15.03 -13.86
CA ALA A 40 -1.57 15.93 -12.73
C ALA A 40 -0.89 15.30 -11.50
N LEU A 41 -1.22 14.04 -11.18
CA LEU A 41 -0.63 13.29 -10.08
C LEU A 41 0.87 13.06 -10.27
N LYS A 42 1.28 12.62 -11.48
CA LYS A 42 2.71 12.46 -11.80
C LYS A 42 3.48 13.77 -11.65
N LYS A 43 2.87 14.90 -12.01
CA LYS A 43 3.45 16.23 -11.80
C LYS A 43 3.53 16.60 -10.31
N ALA A 44 2.49 16.30 -9.53
CA ALA A 44 2.46 16.57 -8.10
C ALA A 44 3.58 15.83 -7.35
N ILE A 45 3.90 14.60 -7.77
CA ILE A 45 4.94 13.77 -7.15
C ILE A 45 6.32 13.89 -7.84
N GLU A 46 6.48 14.74 -8.86
CA GLU A 46 7.65 14.78 -9.74
C GLU A 46 8.96 14.95 -8.96
N ASN A 47 8.98 15.91 -8.03
CA ASN A 47 10.16 16.31 -7.26
C ASN A 47 10.41 15.48 -5.99
N TYR A 48 9.58 14.48 -5.72
CA TYR A 48 9.73 13.60 -4.56
C TYR A 48 10.25 12.23 -5.00
N PRO A 49 11.21 11.62 -4.29
CA PRO A 49 11.70 10.28 -4.63
C PRO A 49 10.66 9.20 -4.25
N ALA A 50 10.77 8.03 -4.89
CA ALA A 50 10.05 6.84 -4.44
C ALA A 50 10.53 6.35 -3.06
N GLU A 51 11.82 6.58 -2.77
CA GLU A 51 12.40 6.29 -1.45
C GLU A 51 11.82 7.22 -0.39
N GLY A 52 11.14 6.63 0.60
CA GLY A 52 10.44 7.37 1.63
C GLY A 52 9.31 6.53 2.23
N ILE A 53 8.54 7.18 3.10
CA ILE A 53 7.28 6.64 3.63
C ILE A 53 6.18 7.59 3.15
N HIS A 54 5.34 7.11 2.25
CA HIS A 54 4.29 7.90 1.61
C HIS A 54 2.94 7.47 2.16
N PHE A 55 2.34 8.29 3.03
CA PHE A 55 0.92 8.12 3.35
C PHE A 55 0.11 8.59 2.16
N ILE A 56 -0.88 7.80 1.76
CA ILE A 56 -1.85 8.01 0.71
C ILE A 56 -3.20 7.84 1.39
N ASP A 57 -4.19 8.62 0.94
CA ASP A 57 -5.53 8.69 1.54
C ASP A 57 -6.28 7.32 1.44
N SER A 58 -7.60 7.33 1.26
CA SER A 58 -8.38 6.08 1.15
C SER A 58 -7.86 5.10 0.07
N GLY A 59 -8.29 3.83 0.15
CA GLY A 59 -7.89 2.78 -0.78
C GLY A 59 -8.31 3.06 -2.24
N ASN A 60 -9.19 4.04 -2.47
CA ASN A 60 -9.52 4.55 -3.82
C ASN A 60 -8.29 5.05 -4.60
N TYR A 61 -7.21 5.39 -3.91
CA TYR A 61 -5.99 5.94 -4.48
C TYR A 61 -4.80 4.98 -4.44
N HIS A 62 -5.00 3.70 -4.07
CA HIS A 62 -3.92 2.72 -3.93
C HIS A 62 -3.09 2.53 -5.20
N TYR A 63 -3.70 2.77 -6.37
CA TYR A 63 -3.00 2.79 -7.64
C TYR A 63 -1.81 3.77 -7.72
N LEU A 64 -1.72 4.75 -6.82
CA LEU A 64 -0.56 5.63 -6.70
C LEU A 64 0.74 4.88 -6.43
N THR A 65 0.69 3.69 -5.83
CA THR A 65 1.84 2.78 -5.71
C THR A 65 2.52 2.56 -7.05
N LYS A 66 1.73 2.42 -8.14
CA LYS A 66 2.27 2.33 -9.50
C LYS A 66 3.06 3.59 -9.88
N PHE A 67 2.57 4.79 -9.57
CA PHE A 67 3.25 6.03 -9.94
C PHE A 67 4.53 6.26 -9.13
N TRP A 68 4.54 5.89 -7.85
CA TRP A 68 5.76 5.92 -7.04
C TRP A 68 6.79 4.93 -7.57
N THR A 69 6.39 3.68 -7.84
CA THR A 69 7.29 2.63 -8.31
C THR A 69 7.75 2.80 -9.77
N ASP A 70 6.98 3.49 -10.63
CA ASP A 70 7.40 3.87 -11.98
C ASP A 70 8.65 4.79 -11.98
N LYS A 71 8.97 5.42 -10.84
CA LYS A 71 10.18 6.25 -10.67
C LYS A 71 11.43 5.43 -10.34
N ILE A 72 11.29 4.16 -10.01
CA ILE A 72 12.40 3.27 -9.65
C ILE A 72 13.10 2.80 -10.92
N GLN A 73 14.41 3.09 -11.04
CA GLN A 73 15.22 2.81 -12.23
C GLN A 73 16.18 1.61 -12.03
N GLN A 74 15.80 0.66 -11.17
CA GLN A 74 16.57 -0.55 -10.87
C GLN A 74 15.64 -1.74 -10.61
N PRO A 75 16.07 -3.00 -10.86
CA PRO A 75 15.29 -4.19 -10.53
C PRO A 75 14.80 -4.18 -9.08
N PHE A 76 13.50 -4.43 -8.87
CA PHE A 76 12.89 -4.48 -7.54
C PHE A 76 11.76 -5.51 -7.48
N SER A 77 11.40 -5.91 -6.26
CA SER A 77 10.19 -6.69 -5.98
C SER A 77 9.20 -5.81 -5.23
N LEU A 78 7.91 -6.03 -5.47
CA LEU A 78 6.83 -5.35 -4.79
C LEU A 78 6.21 -6.30 -3.77
N ILE A 79 6.08 -5.86 -2.52
CA ILE A 79 5.31 -6.55 -1.49
C ILE A 79 4.07 -5.71 -1.21
N VAL A 80 2.90 -6.32 -1.36
CA VAL A 80 1.60 -5.67 -1.17
C VAL A 80 0.91 -6.35 0.00
N PHE A 81 0.63 -5.59 1.07
CA PHE A 81 -0.25 -5.99 2.15
C PHE A 81 -1.63 -5.42 1.86
N ASP A 82 -2.59 -6.30 1.59
CA ASP A 82 -3.89 -5.89 1.07
C ASP A 82 -4.87 -7.07 1.22
N HIS A 83 -6.13 -6.76 1.53
CA HIS A 83 -7.21 -7.74 1.46
C HIS A 83 -7.53 -8.11 0.01
N HIS A 84 -7.44 -7.14 -0.88
CA HIS A 84 -7.68 -7.25 -2.31
C HIS A 84 -6.38 -7.54 -3.08
N PRO A 85 -6.42 -8.38 -4.12
CA PRO A 85 -5.26 -8.56 -4.98
C PRO A 85 -4.96 -7.36 -5.88
N ASP A 86 -5.93 -6.48 -6.11
CA ASP A 86 -5.85 -5.37 -7.07
C ASP A 86 -5.43 -5.77 -8.50
N MET A 87 -5.92 -6.94 -8.91
CA MET A 87 -5.71 -7.55 -10.22
C MET A 87 -7.02 -7.82 -10.98
N GLN A 88 -8.08 -7.09 -10.66
CA GLN A 88 -9.34 -7.21 -11.39
C GLN A 88 -9.21 -6.64 -12.80
N PRO A 89 -9.86 -7.23 -13.82
CA PRO A 89 -9.91 -6.64 -15.14
C PRO A 89 -10.49 -5.23 -15.08
N PRO A 90 -9.82 -4.20 -15.65
CA PRO A 90 -10.33 -2.85 -15.61
C PRO A 90 -11.62 -2.73 -16.43
N LEU A 91 -12.60 -1.97 -15.93
CA LEU A 91 -13.81 -1.63 -16.70
C LEU A 91 -13.50 -0.71 -17.90
N PHE A 92 -12.44 0.09 -17.78
CA PHE A 92 -11.97 1.03 -18.81
C PHE A 92 -10.49 0.78 -19.10
N GLU A 93 -10.18 0.20 -20.26
CA GLU A 93 -8.80 -0.21 -20.61
C GLU A 93 -7.78 0.94 -20.67
N GLU A 94 -8.24 2.18 -20.82
CA GLU A 94 -7.38 3.37 -20.91
C GLU A 94 -7.13 4.08 -19.56
N MET A 95 -7.73 3.59 -18.47
CA MET A 95 -7.61 4.17 -17.13
C MET A 95 -6.98 3.16 -16.18
N ILE A 96 -6.22 3.67 -15.22
CA ILE A 96 -5.69 2.87 -14.11
C ILE A 96 -6.73 2.91 -12.99
N SER A 97 -6.96 1.81 -12.29
CA SER A 97 -7.88 1.78 -11.15
C SER A 97 -7.25 1.21 -9.88
N CYS A 98 -7.82 1.53 -8.73
CA CYS A 98 -7.47 0.87 -7.46
C CYS A 98 -7.62 -0.66 -7.59
N GLY A 99 -8.68 -1.17 -8.21
CA GLY A 99 -8.83 -2.62 -8.36
C GLY A 99 -7.93 -3.32 -9.39
N SER A 100 -7.10 -2.62 -10.18
CA SER A 100 -6.36 -3.22 -11.32
C SER A 100 -4.89 -2.81 -11.45
N TRP A 101 -4.39 -1.92 -10.58
CA TRP A 101 -3.06 -1.33 -10.76
C TRP A 101 -1.91 -2.34 -10.64
N VAL A 102 -2.10 -3.44 -9.91
CA VAL A 102 -1.10 -4.52 -9.82
C VAL A 102 -0.95 -5.22 -11.18
N GLU A 103 -2.04 -5.40 -11.92
CA GLU A 103 -1.97 -5.90 -13.29
C GLU A 103 -1.22 -4.90 -14.20
N ASP A 104 -1.49 -3.61 -14.05
CA ASP A 104 -0.85 -2.57 -14.87
C ASP A 104 0.65 -2.47 -14.62
N ILE A 105 1.10 -2.48 -13.37
CA ILE A 105 2.54 -2.42 -13.05
C ILE A 105 3.28 -3.65 -13.58
N ILE A 106 2.68 -4.84 -13.52
CA ILE A 106 3.26 -6.08 -14.09
C ILE A 106 3.49 -5.96 -15.59
N LYS A 107 2.55 -5.29 -16.30
CA LYS A 107 2.62 -5.07 -17.75
C LYS A 107 3.59 -3.97 -18.14
N THR A 108 3.62 -2.86 -17.41
CA THR A 108 4.30 -1.63 -17.86
C THR A 108 5.66 -1.37 -17.23
N ASN A 109 5.92 -1.88 -16.02
CA ASN A 109 7.17 -1.60 -15.31
C ASN A 109 8.23 -2.68 -15.61
N SER A 110 9.24 -2.34 -16.41
CA SER A 110 10.32 -3.27 -16.82
C SER A 110 11.28 -3.65 -15.70
N TYR A 111 11.30 -2.88 -14.61
CA TYR A 111 12.17 -3.12 -13.46
C TYR A 111 11.53 -4.06 -12.43
N LEU A 112 10.20 -4.10 -12.34
CA LEU A 112 9.48 -5.01 -11.46
C LEU A 112 9.78 -6.47 -11.80
N LYS A 113 10.32 -7.23 -10.84
CA LYS A 113 10.65 -8.66 -11.02
C LYS A 113 9.54 -9.58 -10.50
N LYS A 114 9.10 -9.35 -9.27
CA LYS A 114 8.07 -10.15 -8.59
C LYS A 114 7.12 -9.25 -7.82
N VAL A 115 5.88 -9.71 -7.70
CA VAL A 115 4.89 -9.17 -6.76
C VAL A 115 4.57 -10.25 -5.73
N VAL A 116 4.56 -9.90 -4.46
CA VAL A 116 4.12 -10.76 -3.36
C VAL A 116 2.91 -10.09 -2.71
N ILE A 117 1.76 -10.75 -2.72
CA ILE A 117 0.53 -10.23 -2.11
C ILE A 117 0.28 -11.00 -0.81
N ILE A 118 0.05 -10.27 0.29
CA ILE A 118 -0.07 -10.81 1.64
C ILE A 118 -1.40 -10.32 2.24
N GLY A 119 -2.24 -11.26 2.70
CA GLY A 119 -3.51 -10.94 3.38
C GLY A 119 -4.77 -11.18 2.53
N ALA A 120 -4.63 -11.41 1.23
CA ALA A 120 -5.76 -11.76 0.37
C ALA A 120 -6.35 -13.13 0.72
N SER A 121 -7.69 -13.22 0.72
CA SER A 121 -8.41 -14.47 0.98
C SER A 121 -8.25 -15.47 -0.17
N GLU A 122 -8.36 -16.78 0.10
CA GLU A 122 -8.29 -17.82 -0.94
C GLU A 122 -9.31 -17.60 -2.06
N GLN A 123 -10.50 -17.08 -1.72
CA GLN A 123 -11.53 -16.77 -2.70
C GLN A 123 -11.07 -15.67 -3.68
N LEU A 124 -10.47 -14.60 -3.17
CA LEU A 124 -9.96 -13.49 -3.98
C LEU A 124 -8.74 -13.94 -4.80
N ILE A 125 -7.84 -14.72 -4.22
CA ILE A 125 -6.69 -15.32 -4.92
C ILE A 125 -7.16 -16.16 -6.12
N ASN A 126 -8.18 -17.01 -5.93
CA ASN A 126 -8.73 -17.86 -6.99
C ASN A 126 -9.40 -17.08 -8.14
N SER A 127 -9.73 -15.80 -7.94
CA SER A 127 -10.26 -14.92 -8.99
C SER A 127 -9.18 -14.38 -9.92
N VAL A 128 -7.90 -14.44 -9.51
CA VAL A 128 -6.78 -13.90 -10.26
C VAL A 128 -6.46 -14.80 -11.46
N ALA A 129 -6.30 -14.19 -12.63
CA ALA A 129 -6.05 -14.92 -13.87
C ALA A 129 -4.74 -15.76 -13.79
N PRO A 130 -4.77 -17.07 -14.11
CA PRO A 130 -3.60 -17.96 -13.97
C PRO A 130 -2.33 -17.51 -14.70
N LYS A 131 -2.47 -16.69 -15.75
CA LYS A 131 -1.34 -16.12 -16.51
C LYS A 131 -0.36 -15.32 -15.65
N TYR A 132 -0.76 -14.85 -14.47
CA TYR A 132 0.06 -14.04 -13.58
C TYR A 132 0.85 -14.83 -12.53
N GLN A 133 0.60 -16.14 -12.39
CA GLN A 133 1.22 -17.00 -11.37
C GLN A 133 2.76 -17.04 -11.43
N ILE A 134 3.38 -16.74 -12.58
CA ILE A 134 4.85 -16.67 -12.69
C ILE A 134 5.40 -15.38 -12.07
N ARG A 135 4.63 -14.29 -12.08
CA ARG A 135 5.06 -12.96 -11.62
C ARG A 135 4.53 -12.62 -10.22
N VAL A 136 3.44 -13.25 -9.80
CA VAL A 136 2.74 -12.96 -8.55
C VAL A 136 2.74 -14.20 -7.67
N GLU A 137 3.21 -14.05 -6.44
CA GLU A 137 3.09 -15.04 -5.38
C GLU A 137 2.10 -14.54 -4.33
N PHE A 138 1.25 -15.43 -3.84
CA PHE A 138 0.33 -15.12 -2.75
C PHE A 138 0.81 -15.76 -1.46
N TYR A 139 0.85 -14.98 -0.40
CA TYR A 139 1.26 -15.42 0.92
C TYR A 139 0.06 -15.38 1.87
N SER A 140 -0.49 -16.55 2.18
CA SER A 140 -1.76 -16.68 2.89
C SER A 140 -1.64 -16.49 4.40
N GLU A 141 -2.76 -16.14 5.04
CA GLU A 141 -2.85 -15.92 6.48
C GLU A 141 -2.43 -17.14 7.33
N GLN A 142 -2.68 -18.34 6.82
CA GLN A 142 -2.36 -19.58 7.52
C GLN A 142 -0.85 -19.88 7.59
N SER A 143 -0.04 -19.21 6.76
CA SER A 143 1.41 -19.37 6.69
C SER A 143 2.17 -18.47 7.70
N LEU A 144 1.44 -17.65 8.47
CA LEU A 144 1.94 -16.52 9.23
C LEU A 144 2.25 -16.83 10.69
N GLN A 145 3.31 -17.58 11.02
CA GLN A 145 3.71 -17.64 12.45
C GLN A 145 5.22 -17.69 12.70
N GLN A 146 6.07 -17.77 11.68
CA GLN A 146 7.51 -17.93 11.90
C GLN A 146 8.37 -17.17 10.90
N GLU A 147 9.37 -16.45 11.43
CA GLU A 147 10.44 -15.79 10.67
C GLU A 147 11.16 -16.76 9.70
N SER A 148 11.30 -18.02 10.09
CA SER A 148 11.88 -19.08 9.26
C SER A 148 11.08 -19.33 7.98
N THR A 149 9.74 -19.23 8.03
CA THR A 149 8.87 -19.41 6.85
C THR A 149 9.07 -18.27 5.87
N TRP A 150 9.08 -17.02 6.36
CA TRP A 150 9.37 -15.86 5.50
C TRP A 150 10.76 -15.96 4.89
N LYS A 151 11.80 -16.27 5.67
CA LYS A 151 13.18 -16.42 5.15
C LYS A 151 13.29 -17.42 4.03
N ARG A 152 12.62 -18.56 4.17
CA ARG A 152 12.62 -19.59 3.12
C ARG A 152 11.90 -19.10 1.87
N PHE A 153 10.73 -18.50 2.04
CA PHE A 153 9.94 -17.96 0.94
C PHE A 153 10.67 -16.84 0.20
N SER A 154 11.15 -15.83 0.93
CA SER A 154 11.91 -14.70 0.38
C SER A 154 13.17 -15.17 -0.34
N ALA A 155 13.94 -16.12 0.21
CA ALA A 155 15.13 -16.64 -0.48
C ALA A 155 14.82 -17.30 -1.84
N GLU A 156 13.61 -17.85 -2.01
CA GLU A 156 13.16 -18.47 -3.27
C GLU A 156 12.55 -17.45 -4.23
N VAL A 157 11.92 -16.38 -3.73
CA VAL A 157 11.06 -15.47 -4.50
C VAL A 157 11.65 -14.07 -4.68
N ILE A 158 12.39 -13.56 -3.71
CA ILE A 158 12.88 -12.18 -3.62
C ILE A 158 14.41 -12.19 -3.70
N ASN A 159 14.95 -11.59 -4.77
CA ASN A 159 16.40 -11.44 -4.98
C ASN A 159 16.80 -10.00 -5.36
N THR A 160 15.89 -9.06 -5.13
CA THR A 160 16.04 -7.64 -5.42
C THR A 160 15.53 -6.83 -4.23
N PRO A 161 15.93 -5.55 -4.09
CA PRO A 161 15.36 -4.67 -3.09
C PRO A 161 13.83 -4.59 -3.21
N VAL A 162 13.16 -4.33 -2.10
CA VAL A 162 11.70 -4.38 -1.99
C VAL A 162 11.09 -3.00 -1.85
N TYR A 163 10.02 -2.75 -2.59
CA TYR A 163 9.08 -1.68 -2.30
C TYR A 163 7.88 -2.28 -1.57
N ILE A 164 7.45 -1.67 -0.46
CA ILE A 164 6.34 -2.18 0.36
C ILE A 164 5.14 -1.25 0.18
N SER A 165 3.99 -1.82 -0.16
CA SER A 165 2.72 -1.10 -0.22
C SER A 165 1.75 -1.72 0.78
N VAL A 166 1.12 -0.91 1.61
CA VAL A 166 0.17 -1.35 2.64
C VAL A 166 -1.17 -0.68 2.41
N ASP A 167 -2.16 -1.43 1.95
CA ASP A 167 -3.55 -1.03 2.18
C ASP A 167 -3.97 -1.52 3.57
N LYS A 168 -4.48 -0.59 4.40
CA LYS A 168 -4.96 -0.90 5.74
C LYS A 168 -6.21 -1.79 5.72
N ASP A 169 -6.86 -2.00 4.58
CA ASP A 169 -8.00 -2.91 4.50
C ASP A 169 -7.61 -4.36 4.80
N VAL A 170 -6.32 -4.71 4.76
CA VAL A 170 -5.81 -6.01 5.23
C VAL A 170 -6.11 -6.25 6.72
N LEU A 171 -6.27 -5.17 7.48
CA LEU A 171 -6.57 -5.18 8.90
C LEU A 171 -8.05 -5.42 9.18
N ASN A 172 -8.36 -5.98 10.33
CA ASN A 172 -9.74 -6.09 10.80
C ASN A 172 -10.33 -4.72 11.23
N PRO A 173 -11.66 -4.60 11.30
CA PRO A 173 -12.34 -3.34 11.67
C PRO A 173 -12.07 -2.83 13.09
N GLN A 174 -11.39 -3.61 13.94
CA GLN A 174 -10.97 -3.17 15.27
C GLN A 174 -9.61 -2.44 15.24
N ALA A 175 -8.85 -2.56 14.15
CA ALA A 175 -7.53 -1.98 13.98
C ALA A 175 -7.49 -0.77 13.04
N ALA A 176 -8.34 -0.75 12.00
CA ALA A 176 -8.54 0.38 11.10
C ALA A 176 -9.96 0.31 10.50
N ILE A 177 -10.50 1.44 10.06
CA ILE A 177 -11.75 1.55 9.31
C ILE A 177 -11.43 2.04 7.90
N THR A 178 -11.79 1.27 6.89
CA THR A 178 -11.47 1.59 5.50
C THR A 178 -12.74 1.71 4.65
N ASN A 179 -12.59 2.16 3.41
CA ASN A 179 -13.70 2.32 2.47
C ASN A 179 -13.98 1.06 1.63
N TRP A 180 -13.21 -0.01 1.80
CA TRP A 180 -13.37 -1.32 1.14
C TRP A 180 -13.63 -2.42 2.18
N ASP A 181 -14.01 -3.63 1.73
CA ASP A 181 -14.15 -4.75 2.65
C ASP A 181 -12.81 -5.20 3.22
N GLN A 182 -12.84 -5.60 4.49
CA GLN A 182 -11.63 -5.75 5.29
C GLN A 182 -11.23 -7.21 5.53
N GLY A 183 -9.93 -7.43 5.63
CA GLY A 183 -9.28 -8.66 6.04
C GLY A 183 -9.36 -8.91 7.55
N SER A 184 -8.51 -9.80 8.01
CA SER A 184 -8.59 -10.32 9.38
C SER A 184 -7.44 -9.88 10.29
N PHE A 185 -6.37 -9.30 9.73
CA PHE A 185 -5.16 -9.04 10.51
C PHE A 185 -5.42 -8.07 11.64
N THR A 186 -4.88 -8.40 12.81
CA THR A 186 -4.65 -7.40 13.83
C THR A 186 -3.46 -6.52 13.43
N LEU A 187 -3.41 -5.29 13.94
CA LEU A 187 -2.26 -4.41 13.72
C LEU A 187 -0.94 -5.07 14.16
N ASN A 188 -0.95 -5.80 15.28
CA ASN A 188 0.24 -6.51 15.78
C ASN A 188 0.73 -7.60 14.81
N GLU A 189 -0.17 -8.32 14.15
CA GLU A 189 0.21 -9.34 13.16
C GLU A 189 0.84 -8.68 11.92
N LEU A 190 0.25 -7.59 11.42
CA LEU A 190 0.83 -6.81 10.34
C LEU A 190 2.23 -6.27 10.72
N GLU A 191 2.36 -5.64 11.89
CA GLU A 191 3.65 -5.14 12.39
C GLU A 191 4.68 -6.24 12.57
N HIS A 192 4.26 -7.42 13.04
CA HIS A 192 5.16 -8.57 13.20
C HIS A 192 5.74 -8.99 11.84
N LEU A 193 4.91 -9.13 10.82
CA LEU A 193 5.33 -9.50 9.46
C LEU A 193 6.20 -8.43 8.83
N LEU A 194 5.79 -7.16 8.91
CA LEU A 194 6.60 -6.04 8.45
C LEU A 194 7.96 -6.04 9.15
N SER A 195 8.02 -6.30 10.46
CA SER A 195 9.29 -6.36 11.19
C SER A 195 10.22 -7.48 10.70
N ILE A 196 9.68 -8.60 10.23
CA ILE A 196 10.44 -9.69 9.62
C ILE A 196 11.00 -9.21 8.28
N ILE A 197 10.16 -8.64 7.42
CA ILE A 197 10.55 -8.14 6.09
C ILE A 197 11.63 -7.07 6.21
N LEU A 198 11.40 -6.05 7.05
CA LEU A 198 12.33 -4.94 7.26
C LEU A 198 13.69 -5.37 7.83
N LYS A 199 13.78 -6.54 8.50
CA LYS A 199 15.05 -7.10 9.00
C LYS A 199 15.86 -7.81 7.93
N HIS A 200 15.20 -8.40 6.93
CA HIS A 200 15.83 -9.33 5.99
C HIS A 200 15.94 -8.77 4.57
N GLU A 201 15.06 -7.84 4.21
CA GLU A 201 15.00 -7.26 2.87
C GLU A 201 15.51 -5.81 2.85
N GLN A 202 16.21 -5.45 1.78
CA GLN A 202 16.57 -4.05 1.52
C GLN A 202 15.32 -3.29 1.04
N THR A 203 14.70 -2.52 1.93
CA THR A 203 13.52 -1.71 1.60
C THR A 203 13.92 -0.40 0.92
N ILE A 204 13.34 -0.09 -0.25
CA ILE A 204 13.68 1.08 -1.08
C ILE A 204 12.55 2.11 -1.18
N GLY A 205 11.43 1.87 -0.51
CA GLY A 205 10.28 2.77 -0.47
C GLY A 205 9.08 2.07 0.15
N ILE A 206 8.21 2.86 0.78
CA ILE A 206 7.01 2.39 1.46
C ILE A 206 5.87 3.34 1.15
N ASP A 207 4.69 2.82 0.86
CA ASP A 207 3.44 3.57 0.97
C ASP A 207 2.40 2.86 1.83
N ILE A 208 1.49 3.68 2.38
CA ILE A 208 0.39 3.26 3.24
C ILE A 208 -0.88 3.98 2.77
N CYS A 209 -1.95 3.25 2.50
CA CYS A 209 -3.28 3.77 2.18
C CYS A 209 -4.38 3.08 3.00
N GLY A 210 -5.64 3.33 2.64
CA GLY A 210 -6.80 2.72 3.29
C GLY A 210 -7.34 3.54 4.45
N GLU A 211 -7.34 4.88 4.33
CA GLU A 211 -8.03 5.75 5.28
C GLU A 211 -9.56 5.61 5.23
N CYS A 212 -10.22 5.91 6.35
CA CYS A 212 -11.67 5.84 6.49
C CYS A 212 -12.41 6.76 5.50
N PRO A 213 -13.59 6.35 5.01
CA PRO A 213 -14.42 7.20 4.16
C PRO A 213 -15.02 8.37 4.95
N ALA A 214 -15.33 9.47 4.27
CA ALA A 214 -16.15 10.52 4.86
C ALA A 214 -17.55 9.98 5.17
N THR A 215 -18.06 10.24 6.39
CA THR A 215 -19.41 9.82 6.79
C THR A 215 -20.32 11.03 7.02
N LEU A 216 -21.64 10.82 7.03
CA LEU A 216 -22.60 11.91 7.32
C LEU A 216 -22.62 12.29 8.82
N ASN A 217 -21.92 11.54 9.67
CA ASN A 217 -21.89 11.71 11.11
C ASN A 217 -20.48 12.05 11.58
N ILE A 218 -20.26 13.33 11.87
CA ILE A 218 -18.96 13.88 12.28
C ILE A 218 -18.37 13.13 13.49
N PHE A 219 -19.20 12.64 14.43
CA PHE A 219 -18.68 11.90 15.60
C PHE A 219 -18.19 10.49 15.25
N GLU A 220 -18.79 9.86 14.25
CA GLU A 220 -18.33 8.58 13.73
C GLU A 220 -17.04 8.80 12.93
N GLU A 221 -17.02 9.78 12.02
CA GLU A 221 -15.84 10.18 11.25
C GLU A 221 -14.62 10.49 12.14
N GLU A 222 -14.78 11.31 13.20
CA GLU A 222 -13.70 11.63 14.12
C GLU A 222 -13.17 10.39 14.88
N LYS A 223 -14.06 9.45 15.20
CA LYS A 223 -13.68 8.23 15.94
C LYS A 223 -12.95 7.25 15.02
N GLU A 224 -13.44 7.07 13.80
CA GLU A 224 -12.83 6.22 12.78
C GLU A 224 -11.44 6.74 12.41
N ALA A 225 -11.33 8.05 12.13
CA ALA A 225 -10.05 8.71 11.90
C ALA A 225 -9.08 8.59 13.11
N GLN A 226 -9.57 8.61 14.35
CA GLN A 226 -8.71 8.38 15.52
C GLN A 226 -8.14 6.96 15.59
N LEU A 227 -8.94 5.96 15.20
CA LEU A 227 -8.46 4.57 15.12
C LEU A 227 -7.37 4.45 14.05
N ASP A 228 -7.65 4.98 12.86
CA ASP A 228 -6.73 4.99 11.72
C ASP A 228 -5.45 5.76 12.03
N SER A 229 -5.56 6.91 12.70
CA SER A 229 -4.42 7.67 13.17
C SER A 229 -3.56 6.88 14.16
N THR A 230 -4.14 5.96 14.91
CA THR A 230 -3.38 5.09 15.80
C THR A 230 -2.61 4.05 15.00
N ALA A 231 -3.25 3.39 14.04
CA ALA A 231 -2.59 2.45 13.12
C ALA A 231 -1.44 3.12 12.35
N ASN A 232 -1.70 4.26 11.72
CA ASN A 232 -0.72 5.06 10.98
C ASN A 232 0.48 5.45 11.86
N LYS A 233 0.23 5.83 13.12
CA LYS A 233 1.29 6.19 14.07
C LYS A 233 2.18 5.00 14.46
N GLU A 234 1.60 3.84 14.72
CA GLU A 234 2.38 2.65 15.08
C GLU A 234 3.19 2.13 13.87
N LEU A 235 2.56 2.06 12.69
CA LEU A 235 3.27 1.74 11.43
C LEU A 235 4.44 2.70 11.16
N LEU A 236 4.22 4.01 11.32
CA LEU A 236 5.30 5.00 11.17
C LEU A 236 6.44 4.76 12.16
N LYS A 237 6.13 4.51 13.45
CA LYS A 237 7.15 4.22 14.45
C LYS A 237 7.95 2.97 14.08
N LEU A 238 7.26 1.91 13.63
CA LEU A 238 7.88 0.68 13.18
C LEU A 238 8.87 0.97 12.06
N PHE A 239 8.44 1.61 10.97
CA PHE A 239 9.31 1.92 9.83
C PHE A 239 10.51 2.79 10.22
N LEU A 240 10.31 3.83 11.04
CA LEU A 240 11.41 4.69 11.51
C LEU A 240 12.41 3.96 12.41
N SER A 241 11.97 2.93 13.15
CA SER A 241 12.87 2.13 13.99
C SER A 241 13.88 1.33 13.15
N PHE A 242 13.51 0.91 11.94
CA PHE A 242 14.39 0.16 11.04
C PHE A 242 15.27 1.05 10.16
N GLN A 243 14.83 2.28 9.84
CA GLN A 243 15.68 3.25 9.13
C GLN A 243 16.87 3.74 9.97
N SER A 244 16.75 3.71 11.30
CA SER A 244 17.79 4.16 12.23
C SER A 244 19.00 3.21 12.30
N HIS A 245 18.87 1.99 11.76
CA HIS A 245 19.90 0.95 11.81
C HIS A 245 20.72 0.83 10.52
N THR A 246 20.41 1.59 9.48
CA THR A 246 21.15 1.59 8.20
C THR A 246 22.35 2.56 8.21
N PHE A 247 22.60 3.28 9.31
CA PHE A 247 23.68 4.26 9.46
C PHE A 247 24.65 3.99 10.63
N GLN A 248 24.78 2.74 11.10
CA GLN A 248 25.88 2.29 11.96
C GLN A 248 26.72 1.24 11.25
#